data_AF-A0A7W1F712-F1
#
_entry.id   AF-A0A7W1F712-F1
#
_cell.length_a   1.000
_cell.length_b   1.000
_cell.length_c   1.000
_cell.angle_alpha   90.00
_cell.angle_beta   90.00
_cell.angle_gamma   90.00
#
_symmetry.space_group_name_H-M   'P 1'
#
loop_
_entity.id
_entity.type
_entity.pdbx_description
1 polymer ?
#
loop_
_entity_poly.entity_id
_entity_poly.type
_entity_poly.pdbx_seq_one_letter_code
_entity_poly.pdbx_strand_id
1 'polypeptide(L)'
;MASFVLAVVLALTALPLLAAWAHDTWRGAHGWPQDPVWFLAGLGGAAALVWWRRPNWLVHTFVHESCHAVACLLTGVRLREFQVSDGHGGAVLHDRTDAWRTAIIAIAPYTLPLTLAPALAAQDLARNATVRDLCSLAVGFLAVHHAHALWHNLRLNFAHRQGDLARVGRPLSLVLIACAQCATAVWVVRTMWG
;
A
#
# COMPACT_ATOMS: atom_id res chain seq x y z
N MET A 1 14.89 -12.13 -17.94
CA MET A 1 13.92 -12.68 -18.91
C MET A 1 12.67 -13.21 -18.22
N ALA A 2 12.79 -14.12 -17.24
CA ALA A 2 11.63 -14.68 -16.51
C ALA A 2 10.71 -13.63 -15.88
N SER A 3 11.25 -12.61 -15.19
CA SER A 3 10.44 -11.54 -14.57
C SER A 3 9.65 -10.72 -15.58
N PHE A 4 10.20 -10.49 -16.78
CA PHE A 4 9.49 -9.78 -17.85
C PHE A 4 8.33 -10.61 -18.41
N VAL A 5 8.57 -11.91 -18.68
CA VAL A 5 7.51 -12.82 -19.14
C VAL A 5 6.39 -12.89 -18.10
N LEU A 6 6.72 -13.01 -16.81
CA LEU A 6 5.72 -13.00 -15.75
C LEU A 6 4.96 -11.67 -15.68
N ALA A 7 5.64 -10.54 -15.86
CA ALA A 7 5.00 -9.23 -15.91
C ALA A 7 3.96 -9.17 -17.04
N VAL A 8 4.32 -9.65 -18.24
CA VAL A 8 3.40 -9.71 -19.39
C VAL A 8 2.21 -10.62 -19.10
N VAL A 9 2.45 -11.82 -18.57
CA VAL A 9 1.36 -12.75 -18.21
C VAL A 9 0.41 -12.11 -17.21
N LEU A 10 0.92 -11.51 -16.13
CA LEU A 10 0.09 -10.86 -15.11
C LEU A 10 -0.63 -9.62 -15.65
N ALA A 11 0.02 -8.83 -16.51
CA ALA A 11 -0.56 -7.65 -17.14
C ALA A 11 -1.70 -8.01 -18.10
N LEU A 12 -1.67 -9.18 -18.73
CA LEU A 12 -2.70 -9.64 -19.66
C LEU A 12 -3.80 -10.47 -18.98
N THR A 13 -3.57 -10.96 -17.77
CA THR A 13 -4.51 -11.85 -17.07
C THR A 13 -5.04 -11.23 -15.78
N ALA A 14 -4.20 -11.13 -14.74
CA ALA A 14 -4.60 -10.68 -13.42
C ALA A 14 -5.01 -9.21 -13.39
N LEU A 15 -4.25 -8.33 -14.04
CA LEU A 15 -4.50 -6.88 -14.00
C LEU A 15 -5.86 -6.50 -14.63
N PRO A 16 -6.24 -6.99 -15.83
CA PRO A 16 -7.54 -6.70 -16.42
C PRO A 16 -8.70 -7.20 -15.56
N LEU A 17 -8.56 -8.39 -14.95
CA LEU A 17 -9.58 -8.94 -14.04
C LEU A 17 -9.75 -8.08 -12.79
N LEU A 18 -8.65 -7.66 -12.17
CA LEU A 18 -8.69 -6.77 -10.99
C LEU A 18 -9.19 -5.37 -11.36
N ALA A 19 -8.85 -4.85 -12.53
CA ALA A 19 -9.34 -3.57 -13.02
C ALA A 19 -10.84 -3.61 -13.33
N ALA A 20 -11.33 -4.70 -13.95
CA ALA A 20 -12.75 -4.92 -14.18
C ALA A 20 -13.50 -5.03 -12.84
N TRP A 21 -12.97 -5.78 -11.88
CA TRP A 21 -13.56 -5.88 -10.55
C TRP A 21 -13.60 -4.53 -9.81
N ALA A 22 -12.52 -3.74 -9.90
CA ALA A 22 -12.48 -2.39 -9.35
C ALA A 22 -13.50 -1.47 -10.02
N HIS A 23 -13.62 -1.54 -11.35
CA HIS A 23 -14.59 -0.78 -12.11
C HIS A 23 -16.04 -1.16 -11.75
N ASP A 24 -16.34 -2.45 -11.66
CA ASP A 24 -17.67 -2.94 -11.31
C ASP A 24 -18.05 -2.58 -9.88
N THR A 25 -17.11 -2.71 -8.94
CA THR A 25 -17.29 -2.28 -7.55
C THR A 25 -17.58 -0.78 -7.49
N TRP A 26 -16.84 0.03 -8.25
CA TRP A 26 -17.07 1.48 -8.33
C TRP A 26 -18.42 1.83 -8.95
N ARG A 27 -18.85 1.15 -10.03
CA ARG A 27 -20.17 1.37 -10.62
C ARG A 27 -21.31 0.93 -9.70
N GLY A 28 -21.06 -0.05 -8.84
CA GLY A 28 -22.00 -0.50 -7.81
C GLY A 28 -22.09 0.45 -6.62
N ALA A 29 -21.09 1.30 -6.39
CA ALA A 29 -21.09 2.30 -5.34
C ALA A 29 -22.04 3.45 -5.70
N HIS A 30 -23.22 3.46 -5.07
CA HIS A 30 -24.22 4.51 -5.26
C HIS A 30 -24.27 5.40 -4.02
N GLY A 31 -24.48 6.70 -4.23
CA GLY A 31 -24.63 7.67 -3.15
C GLY A 31 -23.31 8.05 -2.46
N TRP A 32 -23.45 8.55 -1.23
CA TRP A 32 -22.33 9.01 -0.41
C TRP A 32 -21.69 7.84 0.34
N PRO A 33 -20.38 7.92 0.65
CA PRO A 33 -19.75 6.94 1.54
C PRO A 33 -20.40 7.00 2.93
N GLN A 34 -20.24 5.94 3.69
CA GLN A 34 -20.53 5.86 5.12
C GLN A 34 -19.83 7.02 5.84
N ASP A 35 -20.58 7.67 6.73
CA ASP A 35 -20.14 8.82 7.55
C ASP A 35 -19.35 9.87 6.71
N PRO A 36 -19.97 10.45 5.67
CA PRO A 36 -19.26 11.16 4.60
C PRO A 36 -18.54 12.40 5.09
N VAL A 37 -19.06 13.08 6.11
CA VAL A 37 -18.41 14.25 6.72
C VAL A 37 -17.04 13.87 7.28
N TRP A 38 -16.96 12.77 8.02
CA TRP A 38 -15.72 12.33 8.66
C TRP A 38 -14.73 11.77 7.64
N PHE A 39 -15.20 10.98 6.69
CA PHE A 39 -14.36 10.48 5.61
C PHE A 39 -13.76 11.62 4.76
N LEU A 40 -14.59 12.59 4.33
CA LEU A 40 -14.12 13.77 3.59
C LEU A 40 -13.21 14.67 4.43
N ALA A 41 -13.47 14.81 5.72
CA ALA A 41 -12.59 15.53 6.64
C ALA A 41 -11.21 14.85 6.74
N GLY A 42 -11.18 13.51 6.79
CA GLY A 42 -9.94 12.72 6.74
C GLY A 42 -9.16 12.95 5.45
N LEU A 43 -9.83 12.82 4.30
CA LEU A 43 -9.23 13.08 2.97
C LEU A 43 -8.66 14.50 2.87
N GLY A 44 -9.47 15.50 3.22
CA GLY A 44 -9.08 16.91 3.17
C GLY A 44 -7.95 17.24 4.14
N GLY A 45 -8.00 16.72 5.36
CA GLY A 45 -6.95 16.90 6.37
C GLY A 45 -5.61 16.30 5.94
N ALA A 46 -5.61 15.09 5.38
CA ALA A 46 -4.40 14.47 4.85
C ALA A 46 -3.86 15.22 3.62
N ALA A 47 -4.73 15.62 2.68
CA ALA A 47 -4.33 16.38 1.50
C ALA A 47 -3.70 17.73 1.88
N ALA A 48 -4.30 18.44 2.84
CA ALA A 48 -3.76 19.69 3.37
C ALA A 48 -2.40 19.46 4.07
N LEU A 49 -2.26 18.39 4.85
CA LEU A 49 -1.00 18.06 5.51
C LEU A 49 0.11 17.73 4.50
N VAL A 50 -0.19 16.92 3.48
CA VAL A 50 0.74 16.55 2.41
C VAL A 50 1.17 17.79 1.61
N TRP A 51 0.26 18.72 1.36
CA TRP A 51 0.59 19.98 0.68
C TRP A 51 1.45 20.90 1.57
N TRP A 52 1.07 21.05 2.84
CA TRP A 52 1.68 22.04 3.74
C TRP A 52 3.03 21.59 4.30
N ARG A 53 3.19 20.29 4.62
CA ARG A 53 4.39 19.76 5.26
C ARG A 53 5.10 18.76 4.36
N ARG A 54 6.43 18.86 4.32
CA ARG A 54 7.27 17.79 3.75
C ARG A 54 7.08 16.51 4.56
N PRO A 55 7.07 15.32 3.92
CA PRO A 55 6.97 14.06 4.63
C PRO A 55 8.08 13.94 5.67
N ASN A 56 7.73 13.48 6.87
CA ASN A 56 8.72 13.15 7.90
C ASN A 56 9.48 11.91 7.42
N TRP A 57 10.76 12.09 7.09
CA TRP A 57 11.62 11.05 6.52
C TRP A 57 11.71 9.82 7.44
N LEU A 58 11.85 10.02 8.75
CA LEU A 58 11.88 8.93 9.71
C LEU A 58 10.60 8.10 9.68
N VAL A 59 9.42 8.74 9.71
CA VAL A 59 8.13 8.03 9.68
C VAL A 59 7.95 7.28 8.37
N HIS A 60 8.28 7.92 7.25
CA HIS A 60 8.22 7.29 5.94
C HIS A 60 9.11 6.04 5.86
N THR A 61 10.38 6.17 6.24
CA THR A 61 11.33 5.05 6.27
C THR A 61 10.88 3.96 7.23
N PHE A 62 10.39 4.32 8.42
CA PHE A 62 9.88 3.35 9.39
C PHE A 62 8.74 2.51 8.82
N VAL A 63 7.75 3.14 8.18
CA VAL A 63 6.63 2.43 7.55
C VAL A 63 7.14 1.56 6.39
N HIS A 64 8.06 2.08 5.58
CA HIS A 64 8.66 1.34 4.47
C HIS A 64 9.34 0.04 4.94
N GLU A 65 10.26 0.13 5.91
CA GLU A 65 10.93 -1.05 6.46
C GLU A 65 9.95 -1.98 7.18
N SER A 66 8.93 -1.43 7.83
CA SER A 66 7.88 -2.23 8.47
C SER A 66 7.12 -3.10 7.46
N CYS A 67 6.90 -2.62 6.23
CA CYS A 67 6.31 -3.44 5.17
C CYS A 67 7.20 -4.64 4.82
N HIS A 68 8.52 -4.45 4.71
CA HIS A 68 9.46 -5.57 4.53
C HIS A 68 9.39 -6.56 5.69
N ALA A 69 9.43 -6.05 6.92
CA ALA A 69 9.37 -6.89 8.12
C ALA A 69 8.07 -7.70 8.19
N VAL A 70 6.92 -7.09 7.91
CA VAL A 70 5.62 -7.78 7.86
C VAL A 70 5.61 -8.82 6.74
N ALA A 71 6.14 -8.51 5.56
CA ALA A 71 6.25 -9.48 4.47
C ALA A 71 7.16 -10.67 4.85
N CYS A 72 8.25 -10.45 5.57
CA CYS A 72 9.07 -11.52 6.13
C CYS A 72 8.24 -12.42 7.04
N LEU A 73 7.48 -11.83 7.98
CA LEU A 73 6.61 -12.60 8.89
C LEU A 73 5.56 -13.42 8.14
N LEU A 74 4.86 -12.82 7.17
CA LEU A 74 3.82 -13.48 6.38
C LEU A 74 4.36 -14.60 5.48
N THR A 75 5.61 -14.49 5.04
CA THR A 75 6.26 -15.51 4.20
C THR A 75 7.05 -16.54 5.01
N GLY A 76 7.02 -16.47 6.34
CA GLY A 76 7.74 -17.38 7.24
C GLY A 76 9.26 -17.20 7.18
N VAL A 77 9.74 -16.00 6.83
CA VAL A 77 11.15 -15.66 6.71
C VAL A 77 11.60 -14.97 7.99
N ARG A 78 12.68 -15.47 8.61
CA ARG A 78 13.19 -14.91 9.85
C ARG A 78 13.84 -13.55 9.63
N LEU A 79 13.35 -12.56 10.38
CA LEU A 79 13.96 -11.25 10.52
C LEU A 79 15.23 -11.37 11.37
N ARG A 80 16.37 -10.86 10.88
CA ARG A 80 17.62 -10.79 11.63
C ARG A 80 17.83 -9.42 12.23
N GLU A 81 17.51 -8.38 11.48
CA GLU A 81 17.77 -7.00 11.89
C GLU A 81 16.73 -6.06 11.27
N PHE A 82 16.37 -5.03 12.04
CA PHE A 82 15.49 -3.96 11.63
C PHE A 82 16.12 -2.64 12.06
N GLN A 83 16.57 -1.85 11.08
CA GLN A 83 17.16 -0.54 11.32
C GLN A 83 16.39 0.52 10.55
N VAL A 84 16.15 1.65 11.22
CA VAL A 84 15.54 2.84 10.64
C VAL A 84 16.34 4.02 11.15
N SER A 85 16.81 4.87 10.24
CA SER A 85 17.55 6.08 10.58
C SER A 85 16.94 7.28 9.89
N ASP A 86 16.92 8.41 10.59
CA ASP A 86 16.47 9.68 10.01
C ASP A 86 17.51 10.17 8.98
N GLY A 87 17.05 10.48 7.77
CA GLY A 87 17.90 10.97 6.67
C GLY A 87 18.90 9.98 6.06
N HIS A 88 19.14 8.80 6.65
CA HIS A 88 20.11 7.81 6.16
C HIS A 88 19.46 6.55 5.58
N GLY A 89 18.12 6.49 5.57
CA GLY A 89 17.37 5.34 5.07
C GLY A 89 17.14 4.27 6.14
N GLY A 90 16.74 3.09 5.70
CA GLY A 90 16.44 1.94 6.54
C GLY A 90 17.02 0.67 5.95
N ALA A 91 17.07 -0.37 6.77
CA ALA A 91 17.48 -1.69 6.33
C ALA A 91 16.76 -2.77 7.14
N VAL A 92 16.10 -3.67 6.42
CA VAL A 92 15.64 -4.95 6.94
C VAL A 92 16.54 -6.07 6.45
N LEU A 93 17.26 -6.72 7.38
CA LEU A 93 18.01 -7.95 7.08
C LEU A 93 17.20 -9.17 7.48
N HIS A 94 17.18 -10.16 6.59
CA HIS A 94 16.47 -11.41 6.78
C HIS A 94 17.31 -12.59 6.28
N ASP A 95 16.90 -13.81 6.62
CA ASP A 95 17.55 -15.03 6.11
C ASP A 95 17.53 -15.09 4.58
N ARG A 96 18.48 -15.82 3.98
CA ARG A 96 18.46 -16.08 2.54
C ARG A 96 17.21 -16.87 2.19
N THR A 97 16.55 -16.50 1.09
CA THR A 97 15.31 -17.13 0.62
C THR A 97 15.36 -17.38 -0.88
N ASP A 98 14.36 -18.10 -1.39
CA ASP A 98 14.12 -18.27 -2.81
C ASP A 98 13.69 -16.95 -3.49
N ALA A 99 13.67 -16.97 -4.82
CA ALA A 99 13.37 -15.79 -5.63
C ALA A 99 11.94 -15.26 -5.43
N TRP A 100 10.98 -16.14 -5.13
CA TRP A 100 9.59 -15.75 -4.94
C TRP A 100 9.40 -14.98 -3.63
N ARG A 101 9.91 -15.51 -2.52
CA ARG A 101 9.88 -14.80 -1.23
C ARG A 101 10.66 -13.50 -1.27
N THR A 102 11.83 -13.51 -1.91
CA THR A 102 12.62 -12.29 -2.13
C THR A 102 11.82 -11.23 -2.88
N ALA A 103 11.05 -11.63 -3.91
CA ALA A 103 10.24 -10.70 -4.67
C ALA A 103 9.07 -10.13 -3.86
N ILE A 104 8.35 -10.95 -3.09
CA ILE A 104 7.27 -10.50 -2.19
C ILE A 104 7.80 -9.50 -1.17
N ILE A 105 8.91 -9.84 -0.51
CA ILE A 105 9.51 -8.98 0.52
C ILE A 105 9.92 -7.65 -0.10
N ALA A 106 10.66 -7.68 -1.22
CA ALA A 106 11.14 -6.46 -1.88
C ALA A 106 10.00 -5.54 -2.35
N ILE A 107 8.89 -6.09 -2.87
CA ILE A 107 7.78 -5.27 -3.37
C ILE A 107 6.79 -4.82 -2.28
N ALA A 108 6.89 -5.38 -1.07
CA ALA A 108 5.96 -5.13 0.03
C ALA A 108 5.68 -3.65 0.34
N PRO A 109 6.66 -2.72 0.36
CA PRO A 109 6.41 -1.31 0.64
C PRO A 109 5.52 -0.60 -0.38
N TYR A 110 5.34 -1.22 -1.55
CA TYR A 110 4.54 -0.66 -2.66
C TYR A 110 3.19 -1.36 -2.81
N THR A 111 3.02 -2.55 -2.22
CA THR A 111 1.81 -3.37 -2.36
C THR A 111 1.03 -3.55 -1.07
N LEU A 112 1.68 -3.43 0.10
CA LEU A 112 1.01 -3.56 1.38
C LEU A 112 0.47 -2.20 1.85
N PRO A 113 -0.86 -2.04 2.01
CA PRO A 113 -1.44 -0.86 2.62
C PRO A 113 -1.30 -0.93 4.15
N LEU A 114 -0.06 -0.99 4.68
CA LEU A 114 0.23 -1.38 6.07
C LEU A 114 -0.57 -0.60 7.13
N THR A 115 -0.72 0.71 6.97
CA THR A 115 -1.49 1.54 7.91
C THR A 115 -2.97 1.63 7.55
N LEU A 116 -3.31 1.58 6.26
CA LEU A 116 -4.69 1.69 5.77
C LEU A 116 -5.49 0.40 6.00
N ALA A 117 -4.91 -0.79 5.82
CA ALA A 117 -5.60 -2.06 6.01
C ALA A 117 -6.17 -2.25 7.43
N PRO A 118 -5.42 -1.98 8.51
CA PRO A 118 -5.99 -2.00 9.86
C PRO A 118 -7.15 -1.01 10.05
N ALA A 119 -7.09 0.17 9.42
CA ALA A 119 -8.18 1.15 9.49
C ALA A 119 -9.44 0.68 8.74
N LEU A 120 -9.27 0.06 7.56
CA LEU A 120 -10.36 -0.56 6.81
C LEU A 120 -11.01 -1.71 7.60
N ALA A 121 -10.18 -2.61 8.16
CA ALA A 121 -10.67 -3.70 9.00
C ALA A 121 -11.39 -3.17 10.26
N ALA A 122 -10.88 -2.10 10.88
CA ALA A 122 -11.53 -1.48 12.03
C ALA A 122 -12.89 -0.86 11.64
N GLN A 123 -12.98 -0.21 10.48
CA GLN A 123 -14.24 0.32 9.95
C GLN A 123 -15.27 -0.81 9.73
N ASP A 124 -14.87 -1.93 9.10
CA ASP A 124 -15.75 -3.08 8.85
C ASP A 124 -16.27 -3.73 10.15
N LEU A 125 -15.50 -3.64 11.23
CA LEU A 125 -15.84 -4.19 12.55
C LEU A 125 -16.53 -3.18 13.48
N ALA A 126 -16.55 -1.89 13.14
CA ALA A 126 -17.10 -0.84 13.99
C ALA A 126 -18.62 -0.97 14.13
N ARG A 127 -19.09 -1.18 15.37
CA ARG A 127 -20.53 -1.27 15.68
C ARG A 127 -21.10 0.00 16.31
N ASN A 128 -20.26 0.80 16.95
CA ASN A 128 -20.63 2.05 17.62
C ASN A 128 -20.41 3.23 16.67
N ALA A 129 -21.36 4.19 16.64
CA ALA A 129 -21.32 5.34 15.75
C ALA A 129 -20.06 6.19 15.91
N THR A 130 -19.64 6.50 17.14
CA THR A 130 -18.42 7.29 17.39
C THR A 130 -17.17 6.57 16.91
N VAL A 131 -17.08 5.25 17.12
CA VAL A 131 -15.95 4.46 16.63
C VAL A 131 -15.93 4.45 15.10
N ARG A 132 -17.09 4.28 14.47
CA ARG A 132 -17.23 4.26 13.01
C ARG A 132 -16.90 5.63 12.39
N ASP A 133 -17.28 6.72 13.03
CA ASP A 133 -16.91 8.09 12.62
C ASP A 133 -15.38 8.28 12.64
N LEU A 134 -14.72 7.86 13.73
CA LEU A 134 -13.27 7.94 13.87
C LEU A 134 -12.55 7.04 12.85
N CYS A 135 -13.06 5.83 12.62
CA CYS A 135 -12.55 4.91 11.62
C CYS A 135 -12.73 5.48 10.19
N SER A 136 -13.87 6.10 9.88
CA SER A 136 -14.12 6.76 8.59
C SER A 136 -13.14 7.92 8.35
N LEU A 137 -12.91 8.76 9.37
CA LEU A 137 -11.88 9.79 9.32
C LEU A 137 -10.49 9.18 9.09
N ALA A 138 -10.14 8.12 9.81
CA ALA A 138 -8.86 7.45 9.67
C ALA A 138 -8.67 6.83 8.27
N VAL A 139 -9.69 6.16 7.72
CA VAL A 139 -9.66 5.57 6.37
C VAL A 139 -9.43 6.67 5.32
N GLY A 140 -10.18 7.77 5.38
CA GLY A 140 -9.98 8.90 4.47
C GLY A 140 -8.56 9.46 4.57
N PHE A 141 -8.08 9.73 5.79
CA PHE A 141 -6.74 10.26 6.01
C PHE A 141 -5.65 9.31 5.49
N LEU A 142 -5.74 8.03 5.85
CA LEU A 142 -4.74 7.01 5.53
C LEU A 142 -4.76 6.60 4.06
N ALA A 143 -5.89 6.74 3.35
CA ALA A 143 -5.95 6.50 1.91
C ALA A 143 -5.08 7.51 1.14
N VAL A 144 -5.20 8.81 1.47
CA VAL A 144 -4.35 9.85 0.87
C VAL A 144 -2.90 9.66 1.29
N HIS A 145 -2.64 9.37 2.57
CA HIS A 145 -1.29 9.10 3.05
C HIS A 145 -0.65 7.91 2.32
N HIS A 146 -1.40 6.81 2.11
CA HIS A 146 -0.92 5.63 1.39
C HIS A 146 -0.56 5.97 -0.06
N ALA A 147 -1.45 6.67 -0.78
CA ALA A 147 -1.20 7.08 -2.16
C ALA A 147 0.03 8.02 -2.27
N HIS A 148 0.15 8.98 -1.35
CA HIS A 148 1.30 9.88 -1.30
C HIS A 148 2.61 9.13 -0.98
N ALA A 149 2.61 8.23 0.00
CA ALA A 149 3.77 7.41 0.33
C ALA A 149 4.19 6.50 -0.83
N LEU A 150 3.23 5.88 -1.53
CA LEU A 150 3.50 5.09 -2.73
C LEU A 150 4.15 5.94 -3.82
N TRP A 151 3.59 7.11 -4.12
CA TRP A 151 4.16 8.04 -5.09
C TRP A 151 5.59 8.42 -4.73
N HIS A 152 5.84 8.73 -3.45
CA HIS A 152 7.16 9.07 -2.95
C HIS A 152 8.16 7.91 -3.10
N ASN A 153 7.76 6.70 -2.69
CA ASN A 153 8.54 5.47 -2.82
C ASN A 153 8.89 5.17 -4.29
N LEU A 154 7.92 5.30 -5.19
CA LEU A 154 8.14 5.13 -6.63
C LEU A 154 9.14 6.16 -7.15
N ARG A 155 8.93 7.45 -6.86
CA ARG A 155 9.81 8.52 -7.32
C ARG A 155 11.26 8.32 -6.88
N LEU A 156 11.48 7.90 -5.63
CA LEU A 156 12.82 7.66 -5.12
C LEU A 156 13.41 6.39 -5.75
N ASN A 157 12.72 5.26 -5.71
CA ASN A 157 13.32 3.97 -6.02
C ASN A 157 13.29 3.55 -7.50
N PHE A 158 12.53 4.23 -8.36
CA PHE A 158 12.36 3.79 -9.74
C PHE A 158 13.68 3.81 -10.55
N ALA A 159 14.48 4.86 -10.40
CA ALA A 159 15.74 5.01 -11.15
C ALA A 159 16.93 4.29 -10.49
N HIS A 160 16.89 4.01 -9.19
CA HIS A 160 18.01 3.40 -8.47
C HIS A 160 18.20 1.93 -8.85
N ARG A 161 19.41 1.58 -9.32
CA ARG A 161 19.75 0.20 -9.74
C ARG A 161 19.76 -0.81 -8.59
N GLN A 162 19.96 -0.35 -7.35
CA GLN A 162 19.97 -1.19 -6.15
C GLN A 162 18.65 -1.17 -5.37
N GLY A 163 17.67 -0.36 -5.82
CA GLY A 163 16.36 -0.25 -5.18
C GLY A 163 15.51 -1.50 -5.40
N ASP A 164 14.48 -1.65 -4.57
CA ASP A 164 13.70 -2.89 -4.49
C ASP A 164 13.02 -3.25 -5.81
N LEU A 165 12.54 -2.23 -6.53
CA LEU A 165 11.89 -2.41 -7.83
C LEU A 165 12.83 -3.04 -8.86
N ALA A 166 14.12 -2.73 -8.81
CA ALA A 166 15.12 -3.31 -9.69
C ALA A 166 15.45 -4.76 -9.33
N ARG A 167 15.41 -5.12 -8.04
CA ARG A 167 15.65 -6.49 -7.55
C ARG A 167 14.59 -7.47 -8.03
N VAL A 168 13.33 -7.06 -8.08
CA VAL A 168 12.22 -7.85 -8.63
C VAL A 168 12.20 -7.82 -10.17
N GLY A 169 12.56 -6.66 -10.73
CA GLY A 169 12.45 -6.35 -12.15
C GLY A 169 11.31 -5.35 -12.38
N ARG A 170 11.67 -4.13 -12.79
CA ARG A 170 10.75 -2.98 -12.86
C ARG A 170 9.41 -3.26 -13.53
N PRO A 171 9.33 -3.97 -14.68
CA PRO A 171 8.04 -4.26 -15.31
C PRO A 171 7.13 -5.09 -14.42
N LEU A 172 7.68 -6.14 -13.78
CA LEU A 172 6.93 -7.00 -12.87
C LEU A 172 6.48 -6.21 -11.64
N SER A 173 7.36 -5.40 -11.07
CA SER A 173 7.05 -4.53 -9.93
C SER A 173 5.87 -3.60 -10.23
N LEU A 174 5.86 -2.93 -11.39
CA LEU A 174 4.78 -2.03 -11.77
C LEU A 174 3.43 -2.75 -11.90
N VAL A 175 3.42 -3.95 -12.49
CA VAL A 175 2.20 -4.75 -12.64
C VAL A 175 1.69 -5.20 -11.28
N LEU A 176 2.56 -5.68 -10.40
CA LEU A 176 2.19 -6.09 -9.03
C LEU A 176 1.64 -4.90 -8.23
N ILE A 177 2.26 -3.73 -8.34
CA ILE A 177 1.78 -2.50 -7.71
C ILE A 177 0.40 -2.14 -8.24
N ALA A 178 0.20 -2.13 -9.57
CA ALA A 178 -1.09 -1.83 -10.17
C ALA A 178 -2.19 -2.79 -9.68
N CYS A 179 -1.91 -4.10 -9.67
CA CYS A 179 -2.82 -5.11 -9.12
C CYS A 179 -3.17 -4.84 -7.65
N ALA A 180 -2.16 -4.54 -6.81
CA ALA A 180 -2.38 -4.24 -5.40
C ALA A 180 -3.19 -2.96 -5.18
N GLN A 181 -2.98 -1.93 -6.01
CA GLN A 181 -3.76 -0.70 -5.96
C GLN A 181 -5.21 -0.90 -6.40
N CYS A 182 -5.48 -1.73 -7.42
CA CYS A 182 -6.84 -2.13 -7.77
C CYS A 182 -7.53 -2.86 -6.60
N ALA A 183 -6.86 -3.84 -5.98
CA ALA A 183 -7.40 -4.56 -4.83
C ALA A 183 -7.64 -3.64 -3.63
N THR A 184 -6.74 -2.70 -3.36
CA THR A 184 -6.87 -1.72 -2.28
C THR A 184 -8.03 -0.76 -2.55
N ALA A 185 -8.18 -0.27 -3.78
CA ALA A 185 -9.30 0.56 -4.19
C ALA A 185 -10.64 -0.16 -4.03
N VAL A 186 -10.72 -1.43 -4.43
CA VAL A 186 -11.91 -2.27 -4.19
C VAL A 186 -12.24 -2.34 -2.70
N TRP A 187 -11.26 -2.62 -1.84
CA TRP A 187 -11.50 -2.72 -0.40
C TRP A 187 -12.00 -1.39 0.18
N VAL A 188 -11.36 -0.27 -0.17
CA VAL A 188 -11.81 1.07 0.24
C VAL A 188 -13.25 1.33 -0.19
N VAL A 189 -13.59 1.06 -1.45
CA VAL A 189 -14.94 1.29 -1.97
C VAL A 189 -15.95 0.41 -1.25
N ARG A 190 -15.70 -0.90 -1.09
CA ARG A 190 -16.64 -1.79 -0.39
C ARG A 190 -16.83 -1.43 1.08
N THR A 191 -15.75 -1.10 1.78
CA THR A 191 -15.83 -0.70 3.19
C THR A 191 -16.60 0.62 3.35
N MET A 192 -16.38 1.59 2.46
CA MET A 192 -17.00 2.90 2.59
C MET A 192 -18.36 3.03 1.89
N TRP A 193 -18.72 2.20 0.92
CA TRP A 193 -20.01 2.27 0.20
C TRP A 193 -20.92 1.04 0.39
N GLY A 194 -20.46 0.00 1.10
CA GLY A 194 -21.22 -1.24 1.35
C GLY A 194 -21.19 -2.21 0.17
#